data_AF-A0A7Y2YCQ9-F1
#
_entry.id   AF-A0A7Y2YCQ9-F1
#
_cell.length_a   1.000
_cell.length_b   1.000
_cell.length_c   1.000
_cell.angle_alpha   90.00
_cell.angle_beta   90.00
_cell.angle_gamma   90.00
#
_symmetry.space_group_name_H-M   'P 1'
#
loop_
_entity.id
_entity.type
_entity.pdbx_description
1 polymer ?
#
loop_
_entity_poly.entity_id
_entity_poly.type
_entity_poly.pdbx_seq_one_letter_code
_entity_poly.pdbx_strand_id
1 'polypeptide(L)'
;MPFPALHDVFTLSRRDLLRFLAGWLVWGPVGRLRAQDGADGPPPAFGPLLDTLIPKDESPSATELGVDRALLEEMQEQSVLREFTRLGCDWLEREAGRMGAASFADLPEEQRISVVAALESAPANSLQHRFFRRIRYRALFHYYGHPESWKSLGYDGPPQPIGFPSFRQPPRPRS
;
A
#
# COMPACT_ATOMS: atom_id res chain seq x y z
N MET A 1 -16.05 48.30 -45.12
CA MET A 1 -16.78 47.01 -45.04
C MET A 1 -16.24 46.24 -43.83
N PRO A 2 -17.05 45.96 -42.79
CA PRO A 2 -16.62 45.21 -41.62
C PRO A 2 -17.07 43.74 -41.69
N PHE A 3 -16.23 42.82 -41.20
CA PHE A 3 -16.62 41.47 -40.77
C PHE A 3 -15.95 41.19 -39.40
N PRO A 4 -16.58 40.36 -38.54
CA PRO A 4 -16.69 40.60 -37.11
C PRO A 4 -15.64 39.87 -36.24
N ALA A 5 -15.64 40.29 -34.97
CA ALA A 5 -14.87 39.78 -33.85
C ALA A 5 -15.35 38.40 -33.33
N LEU A 6 -14.59 37.91 -32.34
CA LEU A 6 -14.88 36.90 -31.31
C LEU A 6 -14.28 35.51 -31.58
N HIS A 7 -13.21 35.21 -30.85
CA HIS A 7 -13.27 34.06 -29.94
C HIS A 7 -12.65 34.47 -28.61
N ASP A 8 -13.52 34.43 -27.60
CA ASP A 8 -13.29 34.85 -26.23
C ASP A 8 -12.26 33.99 -25.51
N VAL A 9 -11.50 34.72 -24.70
CA VAL A 9 -10.70 34.26 -23.59
C VAL A 9 -11.63 33.64 -22.53
N PHE A 10 -11.68 32.32 -22.43
CA PHE A 10 -12.33 31.66 -21.29
C PHE A 10 -11.31 31.39 -20.18
N THR A 11 -11.02 32.44 -19.41
CA THR A 11 -10.46 32.33 -18.07
C THR A 11 -11.51 31.71 -17.16
N LEU A 12 -11.36 30.43 -16.81
CA LEU A 12 -12.20 29.77 -15.82
C LEU A 12 -11.93 30.37 -14.42
N SER A 13 -12.91 31.13 -13.93
CA SER A 13 -12.87 31.85 -12.67
C SER A 13 -13.22 30.92 -11.50
N ARG A 14 -12.49 31.08 -10.38
CA ARG A 14 -12.55 30.27 -9.14
C ARG A 14 -13.90 30.28 -8.39
N ARG A 15 -14.95 30.87 -8.96
CA ARG A 15 -16.28 31.01 -8.34
C ARG A 15 -17.37 30.12 -8.95
N ASP A 16 -17.09 29.42 -10.05
CA ASP A 16 -18.00 28.41 -10.62
C ASP A 16 -17.77 26.98 -10.09
N LEU A 17 -16.65 26.74 -9.39
CA LEU A 17 -16.32 25.47 -8.73
C LEU A 17 -17.15 25.18 -7.46
N LEU A 18 -17.88 26.16 -6.93
CA LEU A 18 -18.64 26.02 -5.68
C LEU A 18 -20.13 25.74 -5.87
N ARG A 19 -20.60 25.48 -7.11
CA ARG A 19 -21.98 25.04 -7.38
C ARG A 19 -22.13 23.53 -7.62
N PHE A 20 -21.06 22.75 -7.47
CA PHE A 20 -21.13 21.28 -7.39
C PHE A 20 -21.15 20.75 -5.94
N LEU A 21 -21.26 21.63 -4.94
CA LEU A 21 -21.41 21.30 -3.52
C LEU A 21 -22.85 21.56 -3.05
N ALA A 22 -23.81 20.78 -3.53
CA ALA A 22 -25.12 20.66 -2.90
C ALA A 22 -25.87 19.40 -3.40
N GLY A 23 -26.12 18.47 -2.48
CA GLY A 23 -26.85 17.21 -2.72
C GLY A 23 -25.88 16.08 -3.02
N TRP A 24 -25.71 15.05 -2.21
CA TRP A 24 -26.74 14.26 -1.53
C TRP A 24 -26.33 13.96 -0.08
N LEU A 25 -27.15 14.42 0.86
CA LEU A 25 -27.08 14.08 2.28
C LEU A 25 -28.39 13.38 2.63
N VAL A 26 -28.50 12.05 2.43
CA VAL A 26 -29.59 11.25 2.99
C VAL A 26 -29.15 9.81 3.27
N TRP A 27 -29.23 9.45 4.56
CA TRP A 27 -29.32 8.13 5.18
C TRP A 27 -28.44 6.98 4.66
N GLY A 28 -27.24 6.86 5.24
CA GLY A 28 -26.74 5.56 5.71
C GLY A 28 -26.85 5.53 7.24
N PRO A 29 -27.00 4.37 7.90
CA PRO A 29 -26.86 4.33 9.34
C PRO A 29 -25.47 4.89 9.63
N VAL A 30 -25.41 5.92 10.48
CA VAL A 30 -24.16 6.39 11.09
C VAL A 30 -23.66 5.20 11.88
N GLY A 31 -22.87 4.33 11.23
CA GLY A 31 -22.11 3.30 11.86
C GLY A 31 -21.34 4.02 12.96
N ARG A 32 -21.60 3.63 14.21
CA ARG A 32 -20.91 4.19 15.37
C ARG A 32 -19.43 4.20 15.02
N LEU A 33 -18.87 5.39 14.82
CA LEU A 33 -17.45 5.59 14.95
C LEU A 33 -17.17 5.26 16.40
N ARG A 34 -16.90 3.97 16.64
CA ARG A 34 -16.30 3.52 17.88
C ARG A 34 -14.92 4.17 17.83
N ALA A 35 -14.80 5.32 18.47
CA ALA A 35 -13.52 5.79 18.95
C ALA A 35 -13.00 4.65 19.84
N GLN A 36 -12.18 3.79 19.26
CA GLN A 36 -11.32 2.92 20.03
C GLN A 36 -10.20 3.83 20.50
N ASP A 37 -10.48 4.54 21.60
CA ASP A 37 -9.40 4.96 22.48
C ASP A 37 -8.86 3.67 23.12
N GLY A 38 -7.71 3.22 22.59
CA GLY A 38 -6.98 1.99 22.93
C GLY A 38 -6.60 1.20 21.67
N ALA A 39 -5.39 0.69 21.46
CA ALA A 39 -4.21 0.58 22.30
C ALA A 39 -3.04 0.15 21.40
N ASP A 40 -1.91 0.88 21.38
CA ASP A 40 -0.54 0.59 20.89
C ASP A 40 -0.25 -0.33 19.68
N GLY A 41 -1.27 -0.86 19.00
CA GLY A 41 -1.18 -1.86 17.94
C GLY A 41 -1.28 -1.27 16.54
N PRO A 42 -0.93 -2.07 15.52
CA PRO A 42 -1.07 -1.66 14.12
C PRO A 42 -2.53 -1.37 13.78
N PRO A 43 -2.80 -0.47 12.82
CA PRO A 43 -4.12 -0.36 12.21
C PRO A 43 -4.57 -1.71 11.63
N PRO A 44 -5.88 -2.08 11.69
CA PRO A 44 -6.35 -3.40 11.29
C PRO A 44 -6.01 -3.81 9.84
N ALA A 45 -6.09 -2.87 8.88
CA ALA A 45 -5.72 -3.11 7.49
C ALA A 45 -4.22 -3.39 7.26
N PHE A 46 -3.33 -3.19 8.24
CA PHE A 46 -1.88 -3.19 8.00
C PHE A 46 -1.33 -4.57 7.64
N GLY A 47 -1.63 -5.60 8.43
CA GLY A 47 -1.23 -6.98 8.11
C GLY A 47 -1.76 -7.45 6.74
N PRO A 48 -3.09 -7.35 6.49
CA PRO A 48 -3.66 -7.70 5.19
C PRO A 48 -3.08 -6.92 4.01
N LEU A 49 -2.70 -5.65 4.20
CA LEU A 49 -1.99 -4.88 3.17
C LEU A 49 -0.63 -5.54 2.86
N LEU A 50 0.15 -5.89 3.88
CA LEU A 50 1.45 -6.50 3.72
C LEU A 50 1.35 -7.87 3.03
N ASP A 51 0.37 -8.70 3.41
CA ASP A 51 0.12 -9.99 2.76
C ASP A 51 -0.45 -9.85 1.35
N THR A 52 -1.08 -8.71 1.01
CA THR A 52 -1.47 -8.42 -0.38
C THR A 52 -0.26 -8.00 -1.22
N LEU A 53 0.73 -7.31 -0.62
CA LEU A 53 1.96 -6.93 -1.30
C LEU A 53 2.93 -8.11 -1.48
N ILE A 54 2.98 -9.01 -0.50
CA ILE A 54 3.84 -10.18 -0.46
C ILE A 54 3.00 -11.36 0.04
N PRO A 55 2.25 -12.01 -0.87
CA PRO A 55 1.40 -13.13 -0.53
C PRO A 55 2.21 -14.38 -0.20
N LYS A 56 1.55 -15.36 0.40
CA LYS A 56 2.12 -16.70 0.57
C LYS A 56 2.21 -17.40 -0.79
N ASP A 57 3.36 -17.98 -1.07
CA ASP A 57 3.58 -18.86 -2.22
C ASP A 57 4.44 -20.07 -1.81
N GLU A 58 5.56 -20.32 -2.51
CA GLU A 58 6.60 -21.25 -2.07
C GLU A 58 7.31 -20.77 -0.79
N SER A 59 7.30 -19.45 -0.56
CA SER A 59 7.79 -18.77 0.64
C SER A 59 6.61 -18.29 1.52
N PRO A 60 6.84 -18.07 2.83
CA PRO A 60 5.82 -17.53 3.73
C PRO A 60 5.31 -16.15 3.29
N SER A 61 4.10 -15.76 3.67
CA SER A 61 3.63 -14.37 3.48
C SER A 61 4.43 -13.36 4.32
N ALA A 62 4.20 -12.06 4.08
CA ALA A 62 4.82 -11.00 4.89
C ALA A 62 4.57 -11.17 6.40
N THR A 63 3.32 -11.36 6.82
CA THR A 63 2.98 -11.49 8.24
C THR A 63 3.45 -12.81 8.84
N GLU A 64 3.41 -13.91 8.07
CA GLU A 64 3.99 -15.20 8.49
C GLU A 64 5.50 -15.07 8.78
N LEU A 65 6.21 -14.23 8.02
CA LEU A 65 7.63 -13.94 8.22
C LEU A 65 7.90 -12.84 9.26
N GLY A 66 6.87 -12.25 9.86
CA GLY A 66 6.99 -11.22 10.90
C GLY A 66 7.36 -9.82 10.41
N VAL A 67 7.16 -9.54 9.11
CA VAL A 67 7.43 -8.22 8.53
C VAL A 67 6.59 -7.13 9.19
N ASP A 68 5.33 -7.42 9.51
CA ASP A 68 4.43 -6.54 10.24
C ASP A 68 5.00 -6.12 11.60
N ARG A 69 5.53 -7.07 12.37
CA ARG A 69 6.16 -6.84 13.68
C ARG A 69 7.40 -5.97 13.55
N ALA A 70 8.28 -6.26 12.59
CA ALA A 70 9.47 -5.46 12.34
C ALA A 70 9.13 -4.01 11.97
N LEU A 71 8.15 -3.78 11.09
CA LEU A 71 7.71 -2.41 10.75
C LEU A 71 7.05 -1.70 11.93
N LEU A 72 6.33 -2.42 12.79
CA LEU A 72 5.74 -1.85 14.00
C LEU A 72 6.79 -1.38 14.99
N GLU A 73 7.86 -2.15 15.17
CA GLU A 73 9.03 -1.74 15.96
C GLU A 73 9.63 -0.44 15.41
N GLU A 74 9.82 -0.33 14.08
CA GLU A 74 10.29 0.93 13.46
C GLU A 74 9.34 2.11 13.72
N MET A 75 8.03 1.86 13.70
CA MET A 75 7.00 2.87 13.99
C MET A 75 7.01 3.29 15.45
N GLN A 76 7.48 2.43 16.37
CA GLN A 76 7.64 2.82 17.77
C GLN A 76 8.63 3.97 17.93
N GLU A 77 9.71 3.94 17.15
CA GLU A 77 10.77 4.95 17.16
C GLU A 77 10.45 6.19 16.31
N GLN A 78 9.55 6.05 15.32
CA GLN A 78 9.25 7.09 14.33
C GLN A 78 7.77 7.46 14.34
N SER A 79 7.38 8.40 15.21
CA SER A 79 5.98 8.86 15.35
C SER A 79 5.36 9.35 14.02
N VAL A 80 6.15 10.00 13.17
CA VAL A 80 5.72 10.43 11.83
C VAL A 80 5.38 9.24 10.93
N LEU A 81 6.19 8.16 10.96
CA LEU A 81 5.92 6.96 10.18
C LEU A 81 4.66 6.26 10.68
N ARG A 82 4.47 6.20 11.99
CA ARG A 82 3.27 5.62 12.62
C ARG A 82 2.00 6.34 12.18
N GLU A 83 1.96 7.66 12.32
CA GLU A 83 0.79 8.44 11.93
C GLU A 83 0.53 8.38 10.43
N PHE A 84 1.60 8.43 9.63
CA PHE A 84 1.50 8.27 8.18
C PHE A 84 0.91 6.90 7.79
N THR A 85 1.30 5.84 8.49
CA THR A 85 0.78 4.49 8.28
C THR A 85 -0.68 4.39 8.67
N ARG A 86 -1.05 4.98 9.81
CA ARG A 86 -2.44 5.06 10.28
C ARG A 86 -3.34 5.72 9.23
N LEU A 87 -2.93 6.87 8.70
CA LEU A 87 -3.68 7.59 7.65
C LEU A 87 -3.85 6.77 6.35
N GLY A 88 -2.84 6.01 5.96
CA GLY A 88 -2.91 5.11 4.81
C GLY A 88 -3.83 3.93 5.05
N CYS A 89 -3.76 3.30 6.22
CA CYS A 89 -4.65 2.20 6.60
C CYS A 89 -6.10 2.66 6.73
N ASP A 90 -6.36 3.83 7.31
CA ASP A 90 -7.70 4.42 7.35
C ASP A 90 -8.28 4.63 5.93
N TRP A 91 -7.42 4.91 4.95
CA TRP A 91 -7.87 5.02 3.56
C TRP A 91 -8.30 3.66 3.01
N LEU A 92 -7.55 2.59 3.29
CA LEU A 92 -7.91 1.22 2.90
C LEU A 92 -9.25 0.80 3.51
N GLU A 93 -9.46 1.07 4.80
CA GLU A 93 -10.73 0.74 5.48
C GLU A 93 -11.91 1.48 4.88
N ARG A 94 -11.75 2.76 4.53
CA ARG A 94 -12.80 3.53 3.85
C ARG A 94 -13.11 2.99 2.46
N GLU A 95 -12.08 2.56 1.72
CA GLU A 95 -12.27 2.00 0.38
C GLU A 95 -12.99 0.65 0.44
N ALA A 96 -12.64 -0.20 1.41
CA ALA A 96 -13.36 -1.43 1.68
C ALA A 96 -14.83 -1.18 2.04
N GLY A 97 -15.10 -0.18 2.88
CA GLY A 97 -16.46 0.23 3.23
C GLY A 97 -17.28 0.70 2.02
N ARG A 98 -16.66 1.40 1.05
CA ARG A 98 -17.33 1.78 -0.21
C ARG A 98 -17.70 0.59 -1.08
N MET A 99 -16.93 -0.49 -0.98
CA MET A 99 -17.19 -1.77 -1.66
C MET A 99 -18.16 -2.67 -0.87
N GLY A 100 -18.66 -2.21 0.29
CA GLY A 100 -19.62 -2.93 1.12
C GLY A 100 -19.00 -3.94 2.09
N ALA A 101 -17.68 -3.96 2.24
CA ALA A 101 -16.99 -4.79 3.22
C ALA A 101 -16.89 -4.11 4.59
N ALA A 102 -16.81 -4.90 5.67
CA ALA A 102 -16.68 -4.38 7.03
C ALA A 102 -15.26 -3.86 7.33
N SER A 103 -14.25 -4.47 6.71
CA SER A 103 -12.85 -4.03 6.76
C SER A 103 -12.11 -4.37 5.47
N PHE A 104 -10.91 -3.82 5.29
CA PHE A 104 -10.02 -4.18 4.18
C PHE A 104 -9.65 -5.67 4.18
N ALA A 105 -9.54 -6.29 5.36
CA ALA A 105 -9.26 -7.72 5.49
C ALA A 105 -10.39 -8.60 4.92
N ASP A 106 -11.63 -8.13 5.04
CA ASP A 106 -12.84 -8.87 4.64
C ASP A 106 -13.11 -8.79 3.12
N LEU A 107 -12.37 -7.97 2.39
CA LEU A 107 -12.48 -7.94 0.93
C LEU A 107 -11.99 -9.26 0.32
N PRO A 108 -12.66 -9.76 -0.74
CA PRO A 108 -12.09 -10.78 -1.63
C PRO A 108 -10.69 -10.37 -2.12
N GLU A 109 -9.84 -11.36 -2.35
CA GLU A 109 -8.44 -11.12 -2.75
C GLU A 109 -8.31 -10.23 -3.98
N GLU A 110 -9.09 -10.48 -5.03
CA GLU A 110 -9.12 -9.66 -6.25
C GLU A 110 -9.46 -8.18 -5.96
N GLN A 111 -10.34 -7.93 -4.99
CA GLN A 111 -10.70 -6.58 -4.57
C GLN A 111 -9.58 -5.93 -3.74
N ARG A 112 -8.91 -6.68 -2.85
CA ARG A 112 -7.72 -6.18 -2.14
C ARG A 112 -6.62 -5.78 -3.12
N ILE A 113 -6.34 -6.63 -4.11
CA ILE A 113 -5.37 -6.34 -5.18
C ILE A 113 -5.77 -5.06 -5.93
N SER A 114 -7.05 -4.92 -6.29
CA SER A 114 -7.55 -3.73 -6.99
C SER A 114 -7.41 -2.45 -6.17
N VAL A 115 -7.67 -2.50 -4.86
CA VAL A 115 -7.49 -1.37 -3.93
C VAL A 115 -6.02 -1.00 -3.79
N VAL A 116 -5.12 -1.98 -3.68
CA VAL A 116 -3.67 -1.75 -3.62
C VAL A 116 -3.15 -1.17 -4.95
N ALA A 117 -3.66 -1.65 -6.10
CA ALA A 117 -3.35 -1.08 -7.41
C ALA A 117 -3.82 0.38 -7.53
N ALA A 118 -4.96 0.73 -6.93
CA ALA A 118 -5.43 2.11 -6.88
C ALA A 118 -4.46 3.01 -6.08
N LEU A 119 -3.89 2.53 -4.98
CA LEU A 119 -2.83 3.26 -4.26
C LEU A 119 -1.59 3.47 -5.14
N GLU A 120 -1.15 2.43 -5.86
CA GLU A 120 0.00 2.50 -6.76
C GLU A 120 -0.20 3.52 -7.89
N SER A 121 -1.39 3.52 -8.51
CA SER A 121 -1.74 4.42 -9.62
C SER A 121 -2.09 5.85 -9.19
N ALA A 122 -2.22 6.13 -7.89
CA ALA A 122 -2.57 7.45 -7.40
C ALA A 122 -1.52 8.50 -7.81
N PRO A 123 -1.89 9.80 -7.90
CA PRO A 123 -0.94 10.85 -8.29
C PRO A 123 0.31 10.84 -7.41
N ALA A 124 1.49 11.03 -7.99
CA ALA A 124 2.77 10.86 -7.29
C ALA A 124 2.91 11.67 -5.97
N ASN A 125 2.30 12.86 -5.93
CA ASN A 125 2.32 13.76 -4.77
C ASN A 125 1.13 13.56 -3.81
N SER A 126 0.28 12.56 -4.05
CA SER A 126 -0.83 12.21 -3.17
C SER A 126 -0.35 11.45 -1.92
N LEU A 127 -1.16 11.47 -0.87
CA LEU A 127 -0.92 10.68 0.33
C LEU A 127 -0.86 9.19 0.01
N GLN A 128 -1.77 8.72 -0.84
CA GLN A 128 -1.95 7.33 -1.26
C GLN A 128 -0.69 6.76 -1.91
N HIS A 129 -0.18 7.46 -2.93
CA HIS A 129 0.99 6.99 -3.67
C HIS A 129 2.25 7.00 -2.80
N ARG A 130 2.44 8.05 -1.99
CA ARG A 130 3.57 8.12 -1.06
C ARG A 130 3.48 7.03 0.01
N PHE A 131 2.28 6.75 0.52
CA PHE A 131 2.04 5.68 1.49
C PHE A 131 2.41 4.32 0.90
N PHE A 132 1.86 3.99 -0.27
CA PHE A 132 2.18 2.76 -0.98
C PHE A 132 3.68 2.57 -1.19
N ARG A 133 4.35 3.58 -1.77
CA ARG A 133 5.78 3.49 -2.04
C ARG A 133 6.61 3.29 -0.77
N ARG A 134 6.27 4.00 0.31
CA ARG A 134 7.02 3.94 1.56
C ARG A 134 6.85 2.58 2.25
N ILE A 135 5.62 2.08 2.35
CA ILE A 135 5.33 0.79 2.98
C ILE A 135 5.86 -0.36 2.13
N ARG A 136 5.64 -0.34 0.81
CA ARG A 136 6.18 -1.37 -0.09
C ARG A 136 7.70 -1.47 0.02
N TYR A 137 8.40 -0.33 0.00
CA TYR A 137 9.86 -0.32 0.16
C TYR A 137 10.30 -0.99 1.46
N ARG A 138 9.69 -0.60 2.59
CA ARG A 138 10.03 -1.16 3.92
C ARG A 138 9.67 -2.63 4.03
N ALA A 139 8.48 -3.02 3.56
CA ALA A 139 8.03 -4.40 3.56
C ALA A 139 9.00 -5.31 2.81
N LEU A 140 9.40 -4.93 1.59
CA LEU A 140 10.35 -5.69 0.79
C LEU A 140 11.75 -5.72 1.44
N PHE A 141 12.17 -4.61 2.06
CA PHE A 141 13.45 -4.55 2.78
C PHE A 141 13.50 -5.57 3.92
N HIS A 142 12.47 -5.61 4.78
CA HIS A 142 12.41 -6.59 5.86
C HIS A 142 12.23 -8.01 5.35
N TYR A 143 11.33 -8.22 4.38
CA TYR A 143 11.01 -9.55 3.86
C TYR A 143 12.24 -10.23 3.25
N TYR A 144 12.92 -9.58 2.31
CA TYR A 144 14.10 -10.15 1.65
C TYR A 144 15.36 -10.12 2.52
N GLY A 145 15.30 -9.49 3.70
CA GLY A 145 16.32 -9.63 4.74
C GLY A 145 16.27 -10.98 5.47
N HIS A 146 15.15 -11.72 5.38
CA HIS A 146 14.98 -13.00 6.03
C HIS A 146 15.34 -14.18 5.12
N PRO A 147 16.24 -15.10 5.55
CA PRO A 147 16.66 -16.24 4.73
C PRO A 147 15.54 -17.16 4.24
N GLU A 148 14.44 -17.25 4.99
CA GLU A 148 13.30 -18.09 4.58
C GLU A 148 12.59 -17.59 3.32
N SER A 149 12.70 -16.29 3.00
CA SER A 149 12.17 -15.70 1.76
C SER A 149 12.98 -16.06 0.52
N TRP A 150 14.23 -16.51 0.67
CA TRP A 150 15.15 -16.71 -0.46
C TRP A 150 14.87 -17.99 -1.25
N LYS A 151 14.07 -18.91 -0.69
CA LYS A 151 13.70 -20.18 -1.31
C LYS A 151 13.03 -19.96 -2.67
N SER A 152 12.03 -19.07 -2.73
CA SER A 152 11.34 -18.73 -3.98
C SER A 152 12.22 -17.99 -5.00
N LEU A 153 13.36 -17.43 -4.57
CA LEU A 153 14.32 -16.76 -5.45
C LEU A 153 15.38 -17.71 -6.02
N GLY A 154 15.46 -18.96 -5.54
CA GLY A 154 16.59 -19.85 -5.82
C GLY A 154 17.92 -19.27 -5.35
N TYR A 155 17.90 -18.48 -4.27
CA TYR A 155 19.09 -17.83 -3.72
C TYR A 155 19.55 -18.55 -2.45
N ASP A 156 20.73 -19.15 -2.50
CA ASP A 156 21.30 -19.93 -1.38
C ASP A 156 21.92 -19.06 -0.28
N GLY A 157 21.70 -17.74 -0.34
CA GLY A 157 22.26 -16.77 0.59
C GLY A 157 23.57 -16.15 0.13
N PRO A 158 24.13 -15.24 0.95
CA PRO A 158 25.34 -14.53 0.59
C PRO A 158 26.49 -15.52 0.40
N PRO A 159 27.29 -15.38 -0.68
CA PRO A 159 28.40 -16.29 -0.94
C PRO A 159 29.46 -16.19 0.16
N GLN A 160 29.53 -15.10 0.92
CA GLN A 160 30.53 -14.93 1.97
C GLN A 160 30.13 -15.64 3.27
N PRO A 161 31.07 -16.33 3.94
CA PRO A 161 32.51 -16.43 3.64
C PRO A 161 32.90 -17.58 2.69
N ILE A 162 31.95 -18.42 2.26
CA ILE A 162 32.17 -19.66 1.50
C ILE A 162 32.74 -19.39 0.08
N GLY A 163 32.59 -18.17 -0.43
CA GLY A 163 32.90 -17.76 -1.80
C GLY A 163 31.94 -18.38 -2.81
N PHE A 164 32.40 -18.51 -4.05
CA PHE A 164 31.70 -19.31 -5.05
C PHE A 164 32.56 -20.51 -5.46
N PRO A 165 32.38 -21.69 -4.84
CA PRO A 165 33.21 -22.87 -5.11
C PRO A 165 33.18 -23.31 -6.59
N SER A 166 32.06 -23.06 -7.27
CA SER A 166 31.76 -23.49 -8.64
C SER A 166 32.36 -22.59 -9.74
N PHE A 167 32.84 -21.38 -9.45
CA PHE A 167 33.38 -20.46 -10.48
C PHE A 167 34.76 -20.86 -11.00
N ARG A 168 35.40 -21.87 -10.40
CA ARG A 168 36.65 -22.46 -10.94
C ARG A 168 36.40 -23.41 -12.11
N GLN A 169 35.15 -23.77 -12.39
CA GLN A 169 34.79 -24.63 -13.51
C GLN A 169 34.08 -23.82 -14.59
N PRO A 170 34.39 -24.02 -15.88
CA PRO A 170 33.66 -23.40 -16.97
C PRO A 170 32.16 -23.79 -16.92
N PRO A 171 31.24 -22.91 -17.36
CA PRO A 171 29.82 -23.16 -17.31
C PRO A 171 29.48 -24.44 -18.07
N ARG A 172 28.80 -25.38 -17.40
CA ARG A 172 28.31 -26.60 -18.06
C ARG A 172 27.09 -26.24 -18.91
N PRO A 173 26.99 -26.75 -20.16
CA PRO A 173 25.78 -26.59 -20.94
C PRO A 173 24.60 -27.20 -20.17
N ARG A 174 23.47 -26.48 -20.12
CA ARG A 174 22.22 -27.03 -19.60
C ARG A 174 21.80 -28.17 -20.53
N SER A 175 21.78 -29.40 -20.01
CA SER A 175 21.16 -30.57 -20.63
C SER A 175 19.67 -30.60 -20.37
#